data_AF-A0A2D6A5N5-F1
#
_entry.id   AF-A0A2D6A5N5-F1
#
_cell.length_a   1.000
_cell.length_b   1.000
_cell.length_c   1.000
_cell.angle_alpha   90.00
_cell.angle_beta   90.00
_cell.angle_gamma   90.00
#
_symmetry.space_group_name_H-M   'P 1'
#
loop_
_entity.id
_entity.type
_entity.pdbx_description
1 polymer ?
#
loop_
_entity_poly.entity_id
_entity_poly.type
_entity_poly.pdbx_seq_one_letter_code
_entity_poly.pdbx_strand_id
1 'polypeptide(L)'
;GVRLLLNTNGSVCTPKHIECLTSYPARLQINFSVDAATPETFARIRGWDFWRVLRNVRSYMQALASREHSTWSTLSYVILRSNLHEMVPFMYLASALGVNGVNFYRLHEYEGLDYTIPTKDGGTFDYRDEYVTNVPSEYNRQIDNVRKAAEILGLTAAIPAEVGLPNEESAVR
;
A
#
# COMPACT_ATOMS: atom_id res chain seq x y z
N GLY A 1 -3.68 27.69 4.11
CA GLY A 1 -3.72 26.89 5.37
C GLY A 1 -2.66 25.81 5.31
N VAL A 2 -2.04 25.48 6.45
CA VAL A 2 -1.01 24.43 6.58
C VAL A 2 -1.68 23.04 6.49
N ARG A 3 -0.94 22.04 5.98
CA ARG A 3 -1.38 20.63 5.93
C ARG A 3 -0.28 19.76 6.52
N LEU A 4 -0.65 18.82 7.39
CA LEU A 4 0.25 17.79 7.89
C LEU A 4 0.14 16.55 7.00
N LEU A 5 1.29 16.07 6.49
CA LEU A 5 1.43 14.82 5.76
C LEU A 5 2.17 13.83 6.66
N LEU A 6 1.59 12.66 6.93
CA LEU A 6 2.18 11.64 7.79
C LEU A 6 2.21 10.29 7.06
N ASN A 7 3.38 9.67 7.04
CA ASN A 7 3.55 8.26 6.65
C ASN A 7 3.89 7.44 7.89
N THR A 8 3.23 6.30 8.06
CA THR A 8 3.50 5.34 9.14
C THR A 8 3.26 3.93 8.64
N ASN A 9 3.81 2.92 9.31
CA ASN A 9 3.50 1.51 9.05
C ASN A 9 2.37 0.99 9.97
N GLY A 10 1.78 1.85 10.82
CA GLY A 10 0.69 1.49 11.71
C GLY A 10 1.07 0.52 12.85
N SER A 11 2.34 0.20 13.04
CA SER A 11 2.80 -0.74 14.08
C SER A 11 2.59 -0.24 15.51
N VAL A 12 2.55 1.08 15.69
CA VAL A 12 2.38 1.74 16.98
C VAL A 12 1.22 2.73 16.93
N CYS A 13 0.22 2.53 17.79
CA CYS A 13 -0.87 3.45 18.05
C CYS A 13 -1.00 3.60 19.57
N THR A 14 -0.84 4.82 20.08
CA THR A 14 -0.93 5.13 21.51
C THR A 14 -1.95 6.26 21.74
N PRO A 15 -2.51 6.39 22.96
CA PRO A 15 -3.39 7.52 23.28
C PRO A 15 -2.77 8.88 22.94
N LYS A 16 -1.46 9.06 23.20
CA LYS A 16 -0.73 10.29 22.88
C LYS A 16 -0.67 10.57 21.38
N HIS A 17 -0.50 9.53 20.55
CA HIS A 17 -0.54 9.71 19.09
C HIS A 17 -1.92 10.15 18.63
N ILE A 18 -2.97 9.50 19.16
CA ILE A 18 -4.35 9.84 18.83
C ILE A 18 -4.64 11.29 19.23
N GLU A 19 -4.36 11.68 20.47
CA GLU A 19 -4.56 13.03 20.98
C GLU A 19 -3.82 14.10 20.16
N CYS A 20 -2.53 13.85 19.87
CA CYS A 20 -1.73 14.77 19.07
C CYS A 20 -2.30 14.96 17.67
N LEU A 21 -2.75 13.87 17.04
CA LEU A 21 -3.38 13.98 15.74
C LEU A 21 -4.72 14.67 15.88
N THR A 22 -5.67 14.18 16.68
CA THR A 22 -7.04 14.73 16.76
C THR A 22 -7.10 16.22 17.12
N SER A 23 -6.17 16.70 17.94
CA SER A 23 -6.04 18.13 18.32
C SER A 23 -5.38 19.02 17.25
N TYR A 24 -4.80 18.46 16.19
CA TYR A 24 -4.11 19.24 15.16
C TYR A 24 -5.09 20.17 14.42
N PRO A 25 -4.90 21.51 14.45
CA PRO A 25 -5.90 22.49 14.01
C PRO A 25 -5.86 22.78 12.50
N ALA A 26 -5.58 21.76 11.67
CA ALA A 26 -5.60 21.90 10.22
C ALA A 26 -5.84 20.54 9.53
N ARG A 27 -5.77 20.56 8.19
CA ARG A 27 -5.99 19.37 7.35
C ARG A 27 -4.89 18.33 7.60
N LEU A 28 -5.29 17.09 7.77
CA LEU A 28 -4.39 15.95 7.93
C LEU A 28 -4.46 15.04 6.69
N GLN A 29 -3.30 14.57 6.25
CA GLN A 29 -3.19 13.43 5.34
C GLN A 29 -2.33 12.36 6.01
N ILE A 30 -2.89 11.17 6.19
CA ILE A 30 -2.21 10.05 6.83
C ILE A 30 -2.18 8.85 5.89
N ASN A 31 -1.03 8.21 5.80
CA ASN A 31 -0.81 7.06 4.96
C ASN A 31 -0.21 5.91 5.77
N PHE A 32 -0.83 4.73 5.69
CA PHE A 32 -0.42 3.52 6.38
C PHE A 32 0.19 2.52 5.40
N SER A 33 1.49 2.28 5.48
CA SER A 33 2.18 1.33 4.61
C SER A 33 2.08 -0.09 5.15
N VAL A 34 1.30 -0.95 4.50
CA VAL A 34 0.96 -2.30 4.98
C VAL A 34 1.58 -3.38 4.09
N ASP A 35 1.56 -3.22 2.76
CA ASP A 35 2.20 -4.11 1.77
C ASP A 35 1.66 -5.56 1.69
N ALA A 36 0.52 -5.85 2.34
CA ALA A 36 -0.12 -7.16 2.31
C ALA A 36 -1.61 -7.08 2.68
N ALA A 37 -2.41 -7.99 2.15
CA ALA A 37 -3.81 -8.22 2.51
C ALA A 37 -4.00 -9.44 3.44
N THR A 38 -2.97 -10.28 3.61
CA THR A 38 -3.03 -11.49 4.45
C THR A 38 -1.98 -11.48 5.58
N PRO A 39 -2.25 -12.15 6.71
CA PRO A 39 -1.26 -12.33 7.77
C PRO A 39 0.04 -13.00 7.29
N GLU A 40 -0.07 -13.99 6.41
CA GLU A 40 1.05 -14.78 5.91
C GLU A 40 1.98 -13.91 5.06
N THR A 41 1.43 -13.19 4.08
CA THR A 41 2.20 -12.25 3.24
C THR A 41 2.78 -11.11 4.08
N PHE A 42 2.02 -10.58 5.04
CA PHE A 42 2.50 -9.53 5.92
C PHE A 42 3.66 -10.01 6.81
N ALA A 43 3.56 -11.19 7.39
CA ALA A 43 4.63 -11.76 8.21
C ALA A 43 5.91 -11.99 7.38
N ARG A 44 5.77 -12.45 6.14
CA ARG A 44 6.88 -12.65 5.21
C ARG A 44 7.57 -11.34 4.82
N ILE A 45 6.81 -10.31 4.46
CA ILE A 45 7.35 -9.02 3.96
C ILE A 45 7.79 -8.10 5.10
N ARG A 46 6.98 -8.00 6.16
CA ARG A 46 7.19 -7.05 7.25
C ARG A 46 7.76 -7.67 8.50
N GLY A 47 7.45 -8.92 8.80
CA GLY A 47 7.92 -9.62 10.01
C GLY A 47 7.21 -9.20 11.31
N TRP A 48 6.00 -8.66 11.23
CA TRP A 48 5.22 -8.15 12.36
C TRP A 48 3.82 -8.77 12.43
N ASP A 49 3.08 -8.50 13.51
CA ASP A 49 1.68 -8.95 13.69
C ASP A 49 0.73 -8.10 12.82
N PHE A 50 0.20 -8.72 11.76
CA PHE A 50 -0.76 -8.13 10.84
C PHE A 50 -2.02 -7.62 11.54
N TRP A 51 -2.63 -8.44 12.39
CA TRP A 51 -3.87 -8.11 13.08
C TRP A 51 -3.68 -6.94 14.04
N ARG A 52 -2.51 -6.84 14.67
CA ARG A 52 -2.16 -5.68 15.50
C ARG A 52 -2.11 -4.40 14.66
N VAL A 53 -1.49 -4.43 13.48
CA VAL A 53 -1.46 -3.27 12.58
C VAL A 53 -2.87 -2.88 12.15
N LEU A 54 -3.72 -3.83 11.75
CA LEU A 54 -5.10 -3.52 11.38
C LEU A 54 -5.91 -2.92 12.52
N ARG A 55 -5.76 -3.44 13.75
CA ARG A 55 -6.38 -2.86 14.95
C ARG A 55 -5.91 -1.42 15.17
N ASN A 56 -4.62 -1.16 15.03
CA ASN A 56 -4.06 0.18 15.19
C ASN A 56 -4.59 1.15 14.13
N VAL A 57 -4.63 0.74 12.86
CA VAL A 57 -5.19 1.54 11.77
C VAL A 57 -6.65 1.87 12.07
N ARG A 58 -7.44 0.87 12.49
CA ARG A 58 -8.84 1.08 12.88
C ARG A 58 -8.98 2.08 14.03
N SER A 59 -8.12 2.01 15.05
CA SER A 59 -8.12 2.97 16.16
C SER A 59 -7.82 4.39 15.69
N TYR A 60 -6.87 4.57 14.77
CA TYR A 60 -6.62 5.87 14.14
C TYR A 60 -7.86 6.35 13.38
N MET A 61 -8.43 5.51 12.52
CA MET A 61 -9.59 5.88 11.71
C MET A 61 -10.80 6.28 12.56
N GLN A 62 -11.08 5.53 13.63
CA GLN A 62 -12.17 5.84 14.56
C GLN A 62 -11.96 7.18 15.27
N ALA A 63 -10.74 7.45 15.75
CA ALA A 63 -10.46 8.69 16.45
C ALA A 63 -10.43 9.92 15.53
N LEU A 64 -9.99 9.75 14.28
CA LEU A 64 -9.88 10.85 13.32
C LEU A 64 -11.23 11.21 12.66
N ALA A 65 -12.23 10.33 12.75
CA ALA A 65 -13.56 10.54 12.16
C ALA A 65 -14.34 11.71 12.77
N SER A 66 -14.11 12.05 14.04
CA SER A 66 -14.81 13.12 14.76
C SER A 66 -14.10 14.48 14.69
N ARG A 67 -13.01 14.58 13.93
CA ARG A 67 -12.27 15.84 13.79
C ARG A 67 -13.08 16.89 13.04
N GLU A 68 -12.99 18.13 13.51
CA GLU A 68 -13.51 19.29 12.78
C GLU A 68 -12.81 19.47 11.43
N HIS A 69 -11.48 19.32 11.40
CA HIS A 69 -10.71 19.44 10.17
C HIS A 69 -10.62 18.12 9.43
N SER A 70 -10.82 18.19 8.10
CA SER A 70 -10.78 17.05 7.20
C SER A 70 -9.50 16.22 7.35
N THR A 71 -9.68 14.90 7.39
CA THR A 71 -8.60 13.91 7.32
C THR A 71 -8.73 13.14 6.01
N TRP A 72 -7.64 13.07 5.25
CA TRP A 72 -7.48 12.14 4.13
C TRP A 72 -6.60 10.98 4.56
N SER A 73 -7.08 9.75 4.41
CA SER A 73 -6.43 8.54 4.87
C SER A 73 -6.23 7.58 3.72
N THR A 74 -5.04 6.98 3.63
CA THR A 74 -4.74 5.96 2.62
C THR A 74 -4.02 4.77 3.22
N LEU A 75 -4.18 3.62 2.58
CA LEU A 75 -3.20 2.53 2.71
C LEU A 75 -2.18 2.62 1.57
N SER A 76 -0.97 2.16 1.81
CA SER A 76 0.06 1.99 0.79
C SER A 76 0.49 0.55 0.66
N TYR A 77 0.86 0.20 -0.57
CA TYR A 77 1.22 -1.14 -0.99
C TYR A 77 2.35 -1.09 -2.02
N VAL A 78 3.51 -1.63 -1.66
CA VAL A 78 4.58 -1.92 -2.62
C VAL A 78 4.27 -3.24 -3.31
N ILE A 79 4.14 -3.16 -4.63
CA ILE A 79 3.84 -4.28 -5.51
C ILE A 79 5.12 -5.06 -5.75
N LEU A 80 5.08 -6.32 -5.33
CA LEU A 80 6.10 -7.34 -5.53
C LEU A 80 5.48 -8.46 -6.37
N ARG A 81 6.29 -9.18 -7.15
CA ARG A 81 5.84 -10.38 -7.88
C ARG A 81 5.08 -11.34 -6.96
N SER A 82 5.58 -11.56 -5.75
CA SER A 82 5.04 -12.52 -4.79
C SER A 82 3.77 -12.07 -4.06
N ASN A 83 3.44 -10.78 -4.05
CA ASN A 83 2.23 -10.27 -3.40
C ASN A 83 1.20 -9.74 -4.41
N LEU A 84 1.56 -9.62 -5.70
CA LEU A 84 0.74 -9.08 -6.79
C LEU A 84 -0.74 -9.55 -6.81
N HIS A 85 -0.98 -10.83 -6.50
CA HIS A 85 -2.31 -11.43 -6.43
C HIS A 85 -3.22 -10.85 -5.33
N GLU A 86 -2.65 -10.18 -4.32
CA GLU A 86 -3.37 -9.57 -3.21
C GLU A 86 -3.81 -8.12 -3.47
N MET A 87 -3.48 -7.52 -4.62
CA MET A 87 -3.83 -6.12 -4.90
C MET A 87 -5.34 -5.83 -4.77
N VAL A 88 -6.19 -6.70 -5.31
CA VAL A 88 -7.65 -6.58 -5.19
C VAL A 88 -8.14 -6.89 -3.76
N PRO A 89 -7.75 -8.01 -3.12
CA PRO A 89 -8.02 -8.22 -1.69
C PRO A 89 -7.63 -7.04 -0.80
N PHE A 90 -6.53 -6.36 -1.10
CA PHE A 90 -6.07 -5.19 -0.37
C PHE A 90 -7.01 -3.98 -0.52
N MET A 91 -7.66 -3.81 -1.67
CA MET A 91 -8.71 -2.80 -1.86
C MET A 91 -9.92 -3.08 -0.95
N TYR A 92 -10.35 -4.34 -0.83
CA TYR A 92 -11.43 -4.73 0.08
C TYR A 92 -11.05 -4.50 1.55
N LEU A 93 -9.80 -4.82 1.92
CA LEU A 93 -9.27 -4.52 3.26
C LEU A 93 -9.30 -3.01 3.54
N ALA A 94 -8.87 -2.19 2.59
CA ALA A 94 -8.90 -0.73 2.71
C ALA A 94 -10.33 -0.20 2.90
N SER A 95 -11.29 -0.73 2.12
CA SER A 95 -12.71 -0.40 2.25
C SER A 95 -13.25 -0.77 3.63
N ALA A 96 -12.94 -1.98 4.13
CA ALA A 96 -13.36 -2.44 5.45
C ALA A 96 -12.78 -1.62 6.61
N LEU A 97 -11.61 -1.02 6.43
CA LEU A 97 -10.99 -0.12 7.41
C LEU A 97 -11.54 1.31 7.34
N GLY A 98 -12.29 1.64 6.29
CA GLY A 98 -12.89 2.97 6.10
C GLY A 98 -11.88 4.05 5.69
N VAL A 99 -10.75 3.68 5.07
CA VAL A 99 -9.83 4.67 4.50
C VAL A 99 -10.38 5.28 3.20
N ASN A 100 -9.83 6.41 2.77
CA ASN A 100 -10.30 7.10 1.56
C ASN A 100 -9.73 6.53 0.26
N GLY A 101 -8.59 5.84 0.33
CA GLY A 101 -8.00 5.23 -0.84
C GLY A 101 -6.77 4.38 -0.59
N VAL A 102 -6.19 3.91 -1.69
CA VAL A 102 -5.00 3.06 -1.70
C VAL A 102 -3.97 3.64 -2.67
N ASN A 103 -2.71 3.65 -2.25
CA ASN A 103 -1.58 3.99 -3.11
C ASN A 103 -0.76 2.74 -3.41
N PHE A 104 -0.72 2.35 -4.68
CA PHE A 104 0.13 1.28 -5.16
C PHE A 104 1.45 1.87 -5.68
N TYR A 105 2.57 1.26 -5.29
CA TYR A 105 3.90 1.63 -5.74
C TYR A 105 4.57 0.43 -6.35
N ARG A 106 5.23 0.59 -7.50
CA ARG A 106 6.13 -0.45 -8.01
C ARG A 106 7.37 -0.52 -7.13
N LEU A 107 7.89 -1.74 -6.95
CA LEU A 107 9.25 -1.90 -6.47
C LEU A 107 10.21 -1.13 -7.37
N HIS A 108 11.22 -0.49 -6.80
CA HIS A 108 12.18 0.29 -7.57
C HIS A 108 13.14 -0.64 -8.33
N GLU A 109 13.22 -0.47 -9.64
CA GLU A 109 14.12 -1.25 -10.50
C GLU A 109 15.32 -0.37 -10.87
N TYR A 110 16.43 -0.49 -10.13
CA TYR A 110 17.68 0.24 -10.38
C TYR A 110 18.85 -0.71 -10.62
N GLU A 111 19.75 -0.29 -11.51
CA GLU A 111 21.01 -0.95 -11.82
C GLU A 111 21.95 -0.85 -10.60
N GLY A 112 21.74 -1.71 -9.61
CA GLY A 112 22.47 -1.69 -8.33
C GLY A 112 21.68 -2.24 -7.14
N LEU A 113 20.40 -2.58 -7.32
CA LEU A 113 19.59 -3.27 -6.32
C LEU A 113 19.53 -4.78 -6.65
N ASP A 114 20.51 -5.53 -6.18
CA ASP A 114 20.64 -7.00 -6.35
C ASP A 114 20.70 -7.75 -5.01
N TYR A 115 20.02 -7.22 -4.00
CA TYR A 115 20.04 -7.78 -2.66
C TYR A 115 19.34 -9.13 -2.59
N THR A 116 20.03 -10.09 -1.99
CA THR A 116 19.46 -11.34 -1.52
C THR A 116 19.49 -11.37 0.01
N ILE A 117 18.34 -11.61 0.64
CA ILE A 117 18.20 -11.60 2.10
C ILE A 117 17.70 -12.97 2.56
N PRO A 118 18.41 -13.68 3.46
CA PRO A 118 17.90 -14.90 4.06
C PRO A 118 16.58 -14.64 4.82
N THR A 119 15.58 -15.46 4.56
CA THR A 119 14.28 -15.35 5.24
C THR A 119 14.22 -16.27 6.46
N LYS A 120 13.35 -15.94 7.42
CA LYS A 120 13.24 -16.69 8.70
C LYS A 120 12.81 -18.14 8.52
N ASP A 121 12.15 -18.46 7.41
CA ASP A 121 11.71 -19.81 7.01
C ASP A 121 12.79 -20.59 6.24
N GLY A 122 14.02 -20.08 6.17
CA GLY A 122 15.15 -20.75 5.51
C GLY A 122 15.23 -20.54 4.00
N GLY A 123 14.34 -19.71 3.44
CA GLY A 123 14.41 -19.27 2.06
C GLY A 123 15.37 -18.09 1.84
N THR A 124 15.27 -17.51 0.65
CA THR A 124 15.98 -16.27 0.29
C THR A 124 15.00 -15.36 -0.44
N PHE A 125 14.91 -14.12 0.03
CA PHE A 125 14.26 -13.04 -0.68
C PHE A 125 15.26 -12.48 -1.70
N ASP A 126 14.96 -12.60 -2.99
CA ASP A 126 15.73 -11.98 -4.06
C ASP A 126 14.98 -10.73 -4.55
N TYR A 127 15.61 -9.57 -4.41
CA TYR A 127 15.01 -8.29 -4.75
C TYR A 127 14.61 -8.18 -6.23
N ARG A 128 15.40 -8.75 -7.14
CA ARG A 128 15.15 -8.67 -8.59
C ARG A 128 14.09 -9.67 -9.04
N ASP A 129 13.99 -10.80 -8.37
CA ASP A 129 12.93 -11.78 -8.61
C ASP A 129 11.54 -11.18 -8.32
N GLU A 130 11.47 -10.19 -7.41
CA GLU A 130 10.22 -9.50 -7.07
C GLU A 130 9.78 -8.42 -8.06
N TYR A 131 10.54 -8.18 -9.14
CA TYR A 131 10.17 -7.19 -10.16
C TYR A 131 8.89 -7.59 -10.91
N VAL A 132 8.00 -6.62 -11.07
CA VAL A 132 6.76 -6.82 -11.84
C VAL A 132 7.01 -6.89 -13.34
N THR A 133 8.15 -6.36 -13.81
CA THR A 133 8.62 -6.50 -15.19
C THR A 133 8.97 -7.95 -15.56
N ASN A 134 9.17 -8.83 -14.58
CA ASN A 134 9.30 -10.27 -14.81
C ASN A 134 7.95 -10.93 -15.16
N VAL A 135 6.82 -10.29 -14.83
CA VAL A 135 5.46 -10.82 -15.01
C VAL A 135 4.48 -9.76 -15.58
N PRO A 136 4.81 -9.10 -16.70
CA PRO A 136 4.11 -7.90 -17.16
C PRO A 136 2.62 -8.14 -17.45
N SER A 137 2.28 -9.28 -18.04
CA SER A 137 0.89 -9.63 -18.34
C SER A 137 0.04 -9.83 -17.07
N GLU A 138 0.60 -10.45 -16.04
CA GLU A 138 -0.09 -10.62 -14.75
C GLU A 138 -0.27 -9.28 -14.07
N TYR A 139 0.79 -8.46 -14.06
CA TYR A 139 0.76 -7.14 -13.45
C TYR A 139 -0.28 -6.24 -14.10
N ASN A 140 -0.27 -6.09 -15.42
CA ASN A 140 -1.25 -5.27 -16.14
C ASN A 140 -2.69 -5.77 -15.90
N ARG A 141 -2.90 -7.09 -15.81
CA ARG A 141 -4.21 -7.65 -15.46
C ARG A 141 -4.65 -7.25 -14.05
N GLN A 142 -3.76 -7.26 -13.06
CA GLN A 142 -4.10 -6.81 -11.71
C GLN A 142 -4.37 -5.31 -11.64
N ILE A 143 -3.65 -4.51 -12.42
CA ILE A 143 -3.90 -3.08 -12.57
C ILE A 143 -5.34 -2.82 -13.04
N ASP A 144 -5.80 -3.53 -14.07
CA ASP A 144 -7.19 -3.46 -14.53
C ASP A 144 -8.20 -3.92 -13.48
N ASN A 145 -7.90 -5.00 -12.76
CA ASN A 145 -8.78 -5.48 -11.70
C ASN A 145 -8.88 -4.49 -10.54
N VAL A 146 -7.79 -3.80 -10.18
CA VAL A 146 -7.79 -2.74 -9.17
C VAL A 146 -8.62 -1.55 -9.61
N ARG A 147 -8.53 -1.13 -10.89
CA ARG A 147 -9.39 -0.05 -11.43
C ARG A 147 -10.87 -0.40 -11.26
N LYS A 148 -11.27 -1.61 -11.65
CA LYS A 148 -12.65 -2.11 -11.48
C LYS A 148 -13.06 -2.17 -10.00
N ALA A 149 -12.18 -2.68 -9.14
CA ALA A 149 -12.46 -2.75 -7.70
C ALA A 149 -12.61 -1.35 -7.07
N ALA A 150 -11.80 -0.38 -7.49
CA ALA A 150 -11.89 1.01 -7.04
C ALA A 150 -13.25 1.63 -7.38
N GLU A 151 -13.75 1.41 -8.60
CA GLU A 151 -15.08 1.85 -9.04
C GLU A 151 -16.19 1.19 -8.21
N ILE A 152 -16.14 -0.13 -8.03
CA ILE A 152 -17.14 -0.89 -7.26
C ILE A 152 -17.19 -0.44 -5.80
N LEU A 153 -16.01 -0.20 -5.20
CA LEU A 153 -15.88 0.14 -3.78
C LEU A 153 -16.03 1.64 -3.50
N GLY A 154 -16.07 2.49 -4.55
CA GLY A 154 -16.04 3.94 -4.39
C GLY A 154 -14.76 4.45 -3.71
N LEU A 155 -13.64 3.73 -3.86
CA LEU A 155 -12.34 4.10 -3.28
C LEU A 155 -11.46 4.79 -4.30
N THR A 156 -10.63 5.73 -3.85
CA THR A 156 -9.54 6.24 -4.70
C THR A 156 -8.42 5.23 -4.77
N ALA A 157 -7.89 4.95 -5.96
CA ALA A 157 -6.69 4.15 -6.15
C ALA A 157 -5.65 4.95 -6.95
N ALA A 158 -4.49 5.22 -6.35
CA ALA A 158 -3.33 5.69 -7.10
C ALA A 158 -2.59 4.48 -7.64
N ILE A 159 -2.60 4.32 -8.96
CA ILE A 159 -2.16 3.12 -9.65
C ILE A 159 -0.96 3.46 -10.55
N PRO A 160 0.17 2.74 -10.45
CA PRO A 160 1.32 2.98 -11.32
C PRO A 160 1.04 2.59 -12.77
N ALA A 161 1.87 3.09 -13.70
CA ALA A 161 1.77 2.74 -15.11
C ALA A 161 1.93 1.22 -15.33
N GLU A 162 1.30 0.75 -16.41
CA GLU A 162 1.49 -0.60 -16.95
C GLU A 162 2.94 -0.81 -17.40
N VAL A 163 3.38 -2.07 -17.47
CA VAL A 163 4.72 -2.43 -17.94
C VAL A 163 4.66 -3.33 -19.17
N GLY A 164 5.73 -3.33 -19.97
CA GLY A 164 5.83 -4.20 -21.16
C GLY A 164 4.87 -3.86 -22.29
N LEU A 165 4.24 -2.67 -22.26
CA LEU A 165 3.55 -2.13 -23.42
C LEU A 165 4.60 -1.82 -24.50
N PRO A 166 4.35 -2.18 -25.78
CA PRO A 166 5.26 -1.80 -26.84
C PRO A 166 5.40 -0.27 -26.87
N ASN A 167 6.64 0.22 -26.87
CA ASN A 167 6.90 1.64 -27.10
C ASN A 167 6.22 2.05 -28.42
N GLU A 168 5.32 3.03 -28.38
CA GLU A 168 4.78 3.67 -29.59
C GLU A 168 5.90 4.29 -30.46
N GLU A 169 7.12 4.43 -29.93
CA GLU A 169 8.30 4.89 -30.68
C GLU A 169 8.90 3.88 -31.66
N SER A 170 8.43 2.63 -31.70
CA SER A 170 8.87 1.65 -32.71
C SER A 170 8.02 1.66 -33.99
N ALA A 171 7.00 2.53 -34.09
CA ALA A 171 6.13 2.62 -35.26
C ALA A 171 6.53 3.70 -36.28
N VAL A 172 7.64 4.42 -36.05
CA VAL A 172 8.20 5.38 -37.01
C VAL A 172 9.73 5.27 -37.02
N ARG A 173 10.27 4.26 -37.70
CA ARG A 173 11.58 4.32 -38.40
C ARG A 173 11.57 3.39 -39.61
#